data_AF-D9S0E6-F1
#
_entry.id   AF-D9S0E6-F1
#
_cell.length_a   1.000
_cell.length_b   1.000
_cell.length_c   1.000
_cell.angle_alpha   90.00
_cell.angle_beta   90.00
_cell.angle_gamma   90.00
#
_symmetry.space_group_name_H-M   'P 1'
#
loop_
_entity.id
_entity.type
_entity.pdbx_description
1 polymer ?
#
loop_
_entity_poly.entity_id
_entity_poly.type
_entity_poly.pdbx_seq_one_letter_code
_entity_poly.pdbx_strand_id
1 'polypeptide(L)'
;MRPVKTGMKTEDLLVLLRLMNFGMGALTVLYSFCLFFKNKSLSPLFIALAIITAGPLEDLLMRRVSPKYWPVIDQLTSLGFLVFLFLAVLSLES
;
A
#
# COMPACT_ATOMS: atom_id res chain seq x y z
N MET A 1 -7.40 -8.50 -26.38
CA MET A 1 -7.38 -9.32 -25.15
C MET A 1 -8.55 -10.29 -25.19
N ARG A 2 -8.31 -11.60 -25.12
CA ARG A 2 -9.40 -12.60 -25.09
C ARG A 2 -9.97 -12.65 -23.67
N PRO A 3 -11.31 -12.65 -23.48
CA PRO A 3 -11.90 -12.78 -22.16
C PRO A 3 -11.57 -14.16 -21.61
N VAL A 4 -10.96 -14.18 -20.41
CA VAL A 4 -10.73 -15.40 -19.64
C VAL A 4 -12.11 -16.00 -19.33
N LYS A 5 -12.43 -17.15 -19.93
CA LYS A 5 -13.63 -17.94 -19.59
C LYS A 5 -13.41 -18.66 -18.26
N THR A 6 -13.26 -17.91 -17.18
CA THR A 6 -13.59 -18.40 -15.85
C THR A 6 -15.09 -18.22 -15.69
N GLY A 7 -15.82 -19.25 -15.24
CA GLY A 7 -17.27 -19.18 -14.97
C GLY A 7 -17.66 -18.26 -13.80
N MET A 8 -16.84 -17.24 -13.53
CA MET A 8 -16.93 -16.30 -12.42
C MET A 8 -17.22 -14.92 -13.01
N LYS A 9 -18.21 -14.20 -12.46
CA LYS A 9 -18.57 -12.87 -12.94
C LYS A 9 -17.40 -11.91 -12.68
N THR A 10 -17.22 -10.92 -13.55
CA THR A 10 -16.13 -9.93 -13.45
C THR A 10 -16.13 -9.19 -12.11
N GLU A 11 -17.30 -9.00 -11.52
CA GLU A 11 -17.48 -8.37 -10.20
C GLU A 11 -16.88 -9.21 -9.07
N ASP A 12 -17.11 -10.53 -9.07
CA ASP A 12 -16.57 -11.45 -8.06
C ASP A 12 -15.04 -11.50 -8.12
N LEU A 13 -14.47 -11.47 -9.33
CA LEU A 13 -13.03 -11.42 -9.54
C LEU A 13 -12.42 -10.14 -8.94
N LEU A 14 -13.06 -8.98 -9.14
CA LEU A 14 -12.60 -7.71 -8.58
C LEU A 14 -12.65 -7.71 -7.05
N VAL A 15 -13.68 -8.30 -6.45
CA VAL A 15 -13.79 -8.45 -4.99
C VAL A 15 -12.68 -9.33 -4.45
N LEU A 16 -12.43 -10.48 -5.09
CA LEU A 16 -11.35 -11.40 -4.71
C LEU A 16 -9.99 -10.71 -4.79
N LEU A 17 -9.70 -10.01 -5.89
CA LEU A 17 -8.45 -9.27 -6.07
C LEU A 17 -8.27 -8.18 -5.02
N ARG A 18 -9.32 -7.43 -4.66
CA ARG A 18 -9.26 -6.44 -3.58
C ARG A 18 -8.95 -7.10 -2.24
N LEU A 19 -9.61 -8.21 -1.92
CA LEU A 19 -9.38 -8.94 -0.68
C LEU A 19 -7.93 -9.46 -0.61
N MET A 20 -7.42 -10.01 -1.71
CA MET A 20 -6.03 -10.48 -1.80
C MET A 20 -5.04 -9.32 -1.65
N ASN A 21 -5.27 -8.18 -2.32
CA ASN A 21 -4.41 -7.01 -2.20
C ASN A 21 -4.37 -6.47 -0.77
N PHE A 22 -5.54 -6.36 -0.13
CA PHE A 22 -5.63 -5.92 1.26
C PHE A 22 -4.94 -6.90 2.21
N GLY A 23 -5.19 -8.20 2.06
CA GLY A 23 -4.57 -9.25 2.87
C GLY A 23 -3.04 -9.26 2.72
N MET A 24 -2.54 -9.17 1.49
CA MET A 24 -1.11 -9.07 1.22
C MET A 24 -0.49 -7.83 1.85
N GLY A 25 -1.12 -6.66 1.70
CA GLY A 25 -0.65 -5.42 2.32
C GLY A 25 -0.58 -5.52 3.85
N ALA A 26 -1.62 -6.08 4.49
CA ALA A 26 -1.65 -6.28 5.94
C ALA A 26 -0.55 -7.26 6.41
N LEU A 27 -0.37 -8.37 5.68
CA LEU A 27 0.70 -9.33 5.97
C LEU A 27 2.09 -8.72 5.82
N THR A 28 2.32 -7.93 4.76
CA THR A 28 3.59 -7.23 4.55
C THR A 28 3.87 -6.26 5.70
N VAL A 29 2.88 -5.46 6.12
CA VAL A 29 3.03 -4.55 7.26
C VAL A 29 3.37 -5.31 8.54
N LEU A 30 2.63 -6.37 8.87
CA LEU A 30 2.88 -7.18 10.07
C LEU A 30 4.27 -7.84 10.06
N TYR A 31 4.65 -8.40 8.90
CA TYR A 31 5.95 -9.03 8.73
C TYR A 31 7.08 -8.02 8.82
N SER A 32 6.91 -6.83 8.24
CA SER A 32 7.85 -5.71 8.34
C SER A 32 8.09 -5.28 9.78
N PHE A 33 7.03 -5.15 10.59
CA PHE A 33 7.18 -4.87 12.03
C PHE A 33 7.94 -5.99 12.75
N CYS A 34 7.61 -7.25 12.48
CA CYS A 34 8.31 -8.40 13.06
C CYS A 34 9.81 -8.41 12.71
N LEU A 35 10.16 -8.14 11.45
CA LEU A 35 11.55 -8.01 11.00
C LEU A 35 12.27 -6.84 11.66
N PHE A 36 11.60 -5.71 11.86
CA PHE A 36 12.18 -4.59 12.59
C PHE A 36 12.52 -4.97 14.04
N PHE A 37 11.62 -5.63 14.76
CA PHE A 37 11.88 -6.04 16.14
C PHE A 37 12.99 -7.09 16.25
N LYS A 38 13.12 -7.99 15.26
CA LYS A 38 14.15 -9.03 15.25
C LYS A 38 15.53 -8.53 14.83
N ASN A 39 15.58 -7.78 13.74
CA ASN A 39 16.83 -7.45 13.06
C ASN A 39 17.24 -5.98 13.24
N LYS A 40 16.40 -5.15 13.89
CA LYS A 40 16.53 -3.69 13.98
C LYS A 40 16.69 -2.99 12.62
N SER A 41 16.34 -3.67 11.53
CA SER A 41 16.44 -3.13 10.18
C SER A 41 15.32 -2.13 9.96
N LEU A 42 15.70 -0.90 9.55
CA LEU A 42 14.75 0.18 9.27
C LEU A 42 14.04 0.01 7.92
N SER A 43 14.65 -0.72 6.98
CA SER A 43 14.10 -0.89 5.62
C SER A 43 12.68 -1.49 5.62
N PRO A 44 12.40 -2.58 6.36
CA PRO A 44 11.04 -3.11 6.49
C PRO A 44 10.02 -2.10 7.04
N LEU A 45 10.41 -1.24 8.00
CA LEU A 45 9.51 -0.21 8.53
C LEU A 45 9.14 0.81 7.48
N PHE A 46 10.11 1.27 6.68
CA PHE A 46 9.83 2.21 5.60
C PHE A 46 8.90 1.61 4.55
N ILE A 47 9.06 0.32 4.23
CA ILE A 47 8.12 -0.40 3.35
C ILE A 47 6.71 -0.44 3.98
N ALA A 48 6.59 -0.73 5.27
CA ALA A 48 5.29 -0.72 5.95
C ALA A 48 4.63 0.66 5.92
N LEU A 49 5.39 1.72 6.18
CA LEU A 49 4.91 3.10 6.11
C LEU A 49 4.48 3.49 4.69
N ALA A 50 5.18 3.04 3.66
CA ALA A 50 4.79 3.25 2.27
C ALA A 50 3.40 2.65 2.00
N ILE A 51 3.19 1.38 2.36
CA ILE A 51 1.90 0.67 2.18
C ILE A 51 0.77 1.37 2.94
N ILE A 52 1.02 1.80 4.18
CA ILE A 52 0.01 2.52 4.99
C ILE A 52 -0.33 3.88 4.35
N THR A 53 0.66 4.57 3.80
CA THR A 53 0.50 5.90 3.20
C THR A 53 -0.35 5.88 1.93
N ALA A 54 -0.04 4.97 1.00
CA ALA A 54 -0.72 4.87 -0.30
C ALA A 54 -2.08 4.14 -0.25
N GLY A 55 -2.48 3.59 0.91
CA GLY A 55 -3.76 2.91 1.05
C GLY A 55 -4.59 3.53 2.18
N PRO A 56 -4.50 3.00 3.41
CA PRO A 56 -5.31 3.47 4.53
C PRO A 56 -5.26 4.98 4.77
N LEU A 57 -4.08 5.60 4.73
CA LEU A 57 -3.94 7.03 5.00
C LEU A 57 -4.56 7.88 3.89
N GLU A 58 -4.35 7.52 2.63
CA GLU A 58 -4.98 8.17 1.48
C GLU A 58 -6.51 8.11 1.56
N ASP A 59 -7.06 6.93 1.78
CA ASP A 59 -8.49 6.72 1.93
C ASP A 59 -9.07 7.56 3.09
N LEU A 60 -8.34 7.62 4.21
CA LEU A 60 -8.75 8.42 5.37
C LEU A 60 -8.74 9.92 5.05
N LEU A 61 -7.73 10.42 4.33
CA LEU A 61 -7.63 11.82 3.92
C LEU A 61 -8.74 12.18 2.93
N MET A 62 -8.98 11.34 1.92
CA MET A 62 -10.03 11.56 0.92
C MET A 62 -11.42 11.62 1.55
N ARG A 63 -11.68 10.83 2.60
CA ARG A 63 -12.95 10.88 3.36
C ARG A 63 -13.15 12.18 4.16
N ARG A 64 -12.07 12.93 4.43
CA ARG A 64 -12.09 14.16 5.23
C ARG A 64 -12.17 15.43 4.38
N VAL A 65 -11.92 15.33 3.08
CA VAL A 65 -11.88 16.49 2.17
C VAL A 65 -12.95 16.38 1.08
N SER A 66 -13.34 17.51 0.50
CA SER A 66 -14.26 17.53 -0.64
C SER A 66 -13.65 16.79 -1.86
N PRO A 67 -14.45 16.07 -2.67
CA PRO A 67 -13.98 15.35 -3.86
C PRO A 67 -13.15 16.19 -4.84
N LYS A 68 -13.35 17.51 -4.87
CA LYS A 68 -12.54 18.45 -5.65
C LYS A 68 -11.03 18.36 -5.33
N TYR A 69 -10.67 17.96 -4.12
CA TYR A 69 -9.28 17.86 -3.65
C TYR A 69 -8.70 16.45 -3.71
N TRP A 70 -9.47 15.42 -4.07
CA TRP A 70 -8.98 14.04 -4.13
C TRP A 70 -7.73 13.88 -5.01
N PRO A 71 -7.62 14.49 -6.21
CA PRO A 71 -6.40 14.39 -7.01
C PRO A 71 -5.16 14.96 -6.30
N VAL A 72 -5.33 15.98 -5.45
CA VAL A 72 -4.22 16.55 -4.69
C VAL A 72 -3.78 15.59 -3.60
N ILE A 73 -4.73 14.96 -2.91
CA ILE A 73 -4.44 13.95 -1.88
C ILE A 73 -3.72 12.74 -2.49
N ASP A 74 -4.22 12.22 -3.61
CA ASP A 74 -3.61 11.11 -4.38
C ASP A 74 -2.15 11.39 -4.76
N GLN A 75 -1.85 12.60 -5.25
CA GLN A 75 -0.47 12.97 -5.57
C GLN A 75 0.42 13.14 -4.33
N LEU A 76 -0.14 13.65 -3.23
CA LEU A 76 0.57 13.80 -1.96
C LEU A 76 0.93 12.44 -1.34
N THR A 77 -0.01 11.49 -1.33
CA THR A 77 0.18 10.13 -0.81
C THR A 77 1.09 9.32 -1.71
N SER A 78 0.99 9.49 -3.04
CA SER A 78 1.93 8.92 -4.01
C SER A 78 3.36 9.43 -3.80
N LEU A 79 3.53 10.74 -3.56
CA LEU A 79 4.84 11.32 -3.23
C LEU A 79 5.36 10.77 -1.90
N GLY A 80 4.52 10.70 -0.87
CA GLY A 80 4.86 10.09 0.42
C GLY A 80 5.30 8.64 0.29
N PHE A 81 4.58 7.85 -0.52
CA PHE A 81 4.93 6.47 -0.85
C PHE A 81 6.32 6.36 -1.47
N LEU A 82 6.62 7.20 -2.47
CA LEU A 82 7.93 7.22 -3.12
C LEU A 82 9.04 7.63 -2.15
N VAL A 83 8.80 8.61 -1.27
CA VAL A 83 9.76 9.01 -0.24
C VAL A 83 10.06 7.84 0.71
N PHE A 84 9.04 7.14 1.19
CA PHE A 84 9.25 5.98 2.06
C PHE A 84 9.97 4.83 1.34
N LEU A 85 9.65 4.54 0.09
CA LEU A 85 10.41 3.56 -0.69
C LEU A 85 11.87 3.97 -0.87
N PHE A 86 12.13 5.24 -1.15
CA PHE A 86 13.50 5.74 -1.29
C PHE A 86 14.28 5.62 0.02
N LEU A 87 13.66 5.96 1.16
CA LEU A 87 14.25 5.74 2.48
C LEU A 87 14.51 4.26 2.77
N ALA A 88 13.59 3.36 2.34
CA ALA A 88 13.78 1.93 2.46
C ALA A 88 15.05 1.49 1.72
N VAL A 89 15.25 1.96 0.49
CA VAL A 89 16.46 1.65 -0.30
C VAL A 89 17.71 2.20 0.37
N LEU A 90 17.72 3.46 0.80
CA LEU A 90 18.89 4.05 1.47
C LEU A 90 19.26 3.31 2.75
N SER A 91 18.27 2.83 3.50
CA SER A 91 18.50 2.08 4.73
C SER A 91 19.04 0.66 4.51
N LEU A 92 19.08 0.15 3.27
CA LEU A 92 19.77 -1.10 2.95
C LEU A 92 21.30 -0.92 2.89
N GLU A 93 21.76 0.31 2.68
CA GLU A 93 23.20 0.64 2.62
C GLU A 93 23.80 1.02 3.99
N SER A 94 22.97 1.04 5.04
CA SER A 94 23.33 1.41 6.42
C SER A 94 23.45 0.19 7.33
#